data_AF-A0A352KJ01-F1
#
_entry.id   AF-A0A352KJ01-F1
#
_cell.length_a   1.000
_cell.length_b   1.000
_cell.length_c   1.000
_cell.angle_alpha   90.00
_cell.angle_beta   90.00
_cell.angle_gamma   90.00
#
_symmetry.space_group_name_H-M   'P 1'
#
loop_
_entity.id
_entity.type
_entity.pdbx_description
1 polymer ?
#
loop_
_entity_poly.entity_id
_entity_poly.type
_entity_poly.pdbx_seq_one_letter_code
_entity_poly.pdbx_strand_id
1 'polypeptide(L)'
;ETLLADTHCPIEAISLVDEPELFSILNVSPRDVTHIYPLTSHQRDMYLGMLHDPDTLNNSMGCYTRMSFRVDEDLWKLAIQQIQKEHGVLSSTLIESNVPYANLVYRLEHNSVETNLEYVDFSNQRLSTEQQDSWLREC
;
A
#
# COMPACT_ATOMS: atom_id res chain seq x y z
N GLU A 1 -7.64 -32.36 -16.84
CA GLU A 1 -6.77 -31.62 -17.77
C GLU A 1 -7.61 -30.98 -18.85
N THR A 2 -7.89 -29.68 -18.75
CA THR A 2 -8.24 -28.88 -19.93
C THR A 2 -7.74 -27.46 -19.70
N LEU A 3 -6.46 -27.22 -20.01
CA LEU A 3 -5.85 -25.87 -20.06
C LEU A 3 -6.45 -24.98 -21.18
N LEU A 4 -7.39 -25.51 -21.97
CA LEU A 4 -7.97 -24.88 -23.17
C LEU A 4 -9.50 -24.97 -23.15
N ALA A 5 -10.14 -24.51 -22.06
CA ALA A 5 -11.60 -24.40 -22.02
C ALA A 5 -12.13 -23.22 -22.86
N ASP A 6 -11.29 -22.20 -23.09
CA ASP A 6 -11.64 -21.01 -23.86
C ASP A 6 -10.45 -20.56 -24.73
N THR A 7 -10.60 -20.68 -26.05
CA THR A 7 -9.60 -20.26 -27.05
C THR A 7 -9.49 -18.74 -27.21
N HIS A 8 -10.40 -17.97 -26.63
CA HIS A 8 -10.33 -16.51 -26.62
C HIS A 8 -9.68 -15.96 -25.34
N CYS A 9 -9.41 -16.82 -24.35
CA CYS A 9 -8.70 -16.44 -23.14
C CYS A 9 -7.24 -16.09 -23.47
N PRO A 10 -6.77 -14.86 -23.21
CA PRO A 10 -5.36 -14.53 -23.33
C PRO A 10 -4.52 -15.44 -22.45
N ILE A 11 -3.33 -15.85 -22.92
CA ILE A 11 -2.40 -16.68 -22.13
C ILE A 11 -2.09 -16.03 -20.76
N GLU A 12 -2.06 -14.70 -20.72
CA GLU A 12 -1.83 -13.89 -19.52
C GLU A 12 -2.93 -14.02 -18.46
N ALA A 13 -4.15 -14.40 -18.86
CA ALA A 13 -5.28 -14.60 -17.95
C ALA A 13 -5.34 -16.02 -17.38
N ILE A 14 -4.44 -16.91 -17.81
CA ILE A 14 -4.33 -18.26 -17.26
C ILE A 14 -3.59 -18.17 -15.91
N SER A 15 -4.33 -18.29 -14.82
CA SER A 15 -3.71 -18.45 -13.50
C SER A 15 -3.08 -19.84 -13.38
N LEU A 16 -1.78 -19.89 -13.16
CA LEU A 16 -1.06 -21.15 -12.92
C LEU A 16 -1.13 -21.62 -11.46
N VAL A 17 -1.53 -20.72 -10.56
CA VAL A 17 -1.60 -20.97 -9.12
C VAL A 17 -2.93 -20.45 -8.61
N ASP A 18 -3.66 -21.27 -7.87
CA ASP A 18 -4.92 -20.86 -7.25
C ASP A 18 -4.67 -20.04 -5.99
N GLU A 19 -5.61 -19.16 -5.62
CA GLU A 19 -5.45 -18.28 -4.45
C GLU A 19 -5.13 -19.02 -3.13
N PRO A 20 -5.77 -20.17 -2.78
CA PRO A 20 -5.39 -20.93 -1.58
C PRO A 20 -3.95 -21.46 -1.62
N GLU A 21 -3.45 -21.80 -2.81
CA GLU A 21 -2.08 -22.24 -3.00
C GLU A 21 -1.11 -21.05 -2.85
N LEU A 22 -1.49 -19.84 -3.29
CA LEU A 22 -0.71 -18.62 -3.08
C LEU A 22 -0.49 -18.31 -1.60
N PHE A 23 -1.50 -18.46 -0.75
CA PHE A 23 -1.34 -18.29 0.71
C PHE A 23 -0.25 -19.23 1.26
N SER A 24 -0.21 -20.47 0.76
CA SER A 24 0.79 -21.47 1.18
C SER A 24 2.17 -21.16 0.63
N ILE A 25 2.28 -20.80 -0.65
CA ILE A 25 3.54 -20.47 -1.32
C ILE A 25 4.20 -19.24 -0.70
N LEU A 26 3.41 -18.21 -0.40
CA LEU A 26 3.90 -16.95 0.15
C LEU A 26 4.06 -17.00 1.68
N ASN A 27 3.70 -18.13 2.32
CA ASN A 27 3.71 -18.30 3.77
C ASN A 27 2.92 -17.20 4.50
N VAL A 28 1.72 -16.89 3.99
CA VAL A 28 0.84 -15.86 4.50
C VAL A 28 -0.39 -16.50 5.16
N SER A 29 -0.81 -15.94 6.29
CA SER A 29 -1.98 -16.40 7.04
C SER A 29 -3.27 -15.76 6.50
N PRO A 30 -4.32 -16.56 6.20
CA PRO A 30 -5.66 -16.03 5.89
C PRO A 30 -6.32 -15.27 7.04
N ARG A 31 -5.75 -15.30 8.26
CA ARG A 31 -6.22 -14.48 9.39
C ARG A 31 -5.74 -13.03 9.31
N ASP A 32 -4.63 -12.79 8.61
CA ASP A 32 -3.98 -11.48 8.58
C ASP A 32 -4.22 -10.80 7.22
N VAL A 33 -4.31 -11.59 6.15
CA VAL A 33 -4.51 -11.13 4.77
C VAL A 33 -5.85 -11.59 4.23
N THR A 34 -6.60 -10.65 3.66
CA THR A 34 -7.91 -10.85 3.04
C THR A 34 -7.76 -11.32 1.59
N HIS A 35 -6.85 -10.71 0.85
CA HIS A 35 -6.68 -10.94 -0.59
C HIS A 35 -5.22 -10.87 -1.03
N ILE A 36 -4.89 -11.66 -2.06
CA ILE A 36 -3.58 -11.66 -2.71
C ILE A 36 -3.77 -11.30 -4.17
N TYR A 37 -3.15 -10.22 -4.61
CA TYR A 37 -3.26 -9.73 -5.98
C TYR A 37 -1.92 -9.77 -6.70
N PRO A 38 -1.88 -10.18 -7.99
CA PRO A 38 -0.74 -9.86 -8.83
C PRO A 38 -0.63 -8.34 -9.00
N LEU A 39 0.59 -7.83 -9.21
CA LEU A 39 0.77 -6.42 -9.54
C LEU A 39 0.31 -6.12 -10.96
N THR A 40 -0.36 -4.98 -11.13
CA THR A 40 -0.58 -4.39 -12.46
C THR A 40 0.76 -4.01 -13.10
N SER A 41 0.79 -3.83 -14.42
CA SER A 41 2.03 -3.44 -15.14
C SER A 41 2.64 -2.16 -14.55
N HIS A 42 1.83 -1.14 -14.27
CA HIS A 42 2.32 0.10 -13.65
C HIS A 42 2.91 -0.12 -12.25
N GLN A 43 2.23 -0.90 -11.39
CA GLN A 43 2.74 -1.21 -10.04
C GLN A 43 4.05 -2.01 -10.11
N ARG A 44 4.20 -2.89 -11.09
CA ARG A 44 5.42 -3.64 -11.34
C ARG A 44 6.57 -2.73 -11.76
N ASP A 45 6.31 -1.78 -12.66
CA ASP A 45 7.32 -0.81 -13.09
C ASP A 45 7.77 0.08 -11.92
N MET A 46 6.83 0.52 -11.07
CA MET A 46 7.15 1.26 -9.84
C MET A 46 8.03 0.42 -8.90
N TYR A 47 7.69 -0.86 -8.71
CA TYR A 47 8.46 -1.78 -7.87
C TYR A 47 9.89 -1.97 -8.39
N LEU A 48 10.06 -2.21 -9.70
CA LEU A 48 11.38 -2.34 -10.32
C LEU A 48 12.20 -1.06 -10.19
N GLY A 49 11.56 0.11 -10.30
CA GLY A 49 12.20 1.41 -10.04
C GLY A 49 12.72 1.53 -8.62
N MET A 50 11.94 1.11 -7.61
CA MET A 50 12.36 1.09 -6.21
C MET A 50 13.54 0.12 -5.99
N LEU A 51 13.55 -1.06 -6.63
CA LEU A 51 14.68 -1.99 -6.52
C LEU A 51 15.98 -1.43 -7.11
N HIS A 52 15.88 -0.62 -8.16
CA HIS A 52 17.03 0.03 -8.78
C HIS A 52 17.60 1.17 -7.92
N ASP A 53 16.72 1.96 -7.28
CA ASP A 53 17.10 3.08 -6.42
C ASP A 53 16.23 3.08 -5.13
N PRO A 54 16.64 2.33 -4.08
CA PRO A 54 15.82 2.11 -2.89
C PRO A 54 15.53 3.36 -2.06
N ASP A 55 16.38 4.38 -2.16
CA ASP A 55 16.24 5.64 -1.42
C ASP A 55 15.39 6.68 -2.20
N THR A 56 14.83 6.29 -3.35
CA THR A 56 14.04 7.19 -4.19
C THR A 56 12.70 7.55 -3.56
N LEU A 57 12.32 8.82 -3.68
CA LEU A 57 10.98 9.31 -3.33
C LEU A 57 10.08 9.50 -4.55
N ASN A 58 10.50 9.07 -5.75
CA ASN A 58 9.79 9.32 -7.01
C ASN A 58 8.34 8.80 -7.03
N ASN A 59 8.05 7.74 -6.25
CA ASN A 59 6.73 7.13 -6.14
C ASN A 59 6.01 7.50 -4.83
N SER A 60 6.56 8.44 -4.06
CA SER A 60 6.00 8.94 -2.81
C SER A 60 5.20 10.21 -3.08
N MET A 61 3.95 10.23 -2.62
CA MET A 61 3.07 11.40 -2.77
C MET A 61 2.71 11.94 -1.39
N GLY A 62 3.02 13.21 -1.16
CA GLY A 62 2.60 13.97 0.01
C GLY A 62 1.61 15.06 -0.37
N CYS A 63 0.64 15.31 0.50
CA CYS A 63 -0.21 16.50 0.42
C CYS A 63 -0.39 17.09 1.82
N TYR A 64 -0.59 18.41 1.87
CA TYR A 64 -0.88 19.08 3.13
C TYR A 64 -1.99 20.11 2.93
N THR A 65 -2.69 20.40 4.02
CA THR A 65 -3.71 21.43 4.04
C THR A 65 -3.69 22.18 5.35
N ARG A 66 -4.04 23.47 5.30
CA ARG A 66 -4.19 24.31 6.49
C ARG A 66 -5.65 24.32 6.91
N MET A 67 -5.90 23.97 8.17
CA MET A 67 -7.23 24.02 8.77
C MET A 67 -7.30 25.23 9.71
N SER A 68 -8.38 26.00 9.61
CA SER A 68 -8.63 27.19 10.45
C SER A 68 -9.29 26.85 11.80
N PHE A 69 -9.33 25.57 12.15
CA PHE A 69 -9.93 25.05 13.37
C PHE A 69 -9.00 24.02 14.03
N ARG A 70 -9.21 23.80 15.33
CA ARG A 70 -8.50 22.76 16.07
C ARG A 70 -9.02 21.38 15.64
N VAL A 71 -8.11 20.55 15.16
CA VAL A 71 -8.38 19.13 14.87
C VAL A 71 -8.39 18.36 16.19
N ASP A 72 -9.43 17.54 16.38
CA ASP A 72 -9.49 16.54 17.45
C ASP A 72 -8.68 15.32 16.99
N GLU A 73 -7.59 15.01 17.70
CA GLU A 73 -6.64 13.96 17.33
C GLU A 73 -7.29 12.57 17.31
N ASP A 74 -8.09 12.25 18.33
CA ASP A 74 -8.74 10.96 18.45
C ASP A 74 -9.77 10.77 17.33
N LEU A 75 -10.55 11.81 17.04
CA LEU A 75 -11.50 11.78 15.94
C LEU A 75 -10.81 11.68 14.58
N TRP A 76 -9.68 12.37 14.41
CA TRP A 76 -8.89 12.32 13.17
C TRP A 76 -8.32 10.92 12.92
N LYS A 77 -7.77 10.29 13.97
CA LYS A 77 -7.29 8.90 13.90
C LYS A 77 -8.40 7.93 13.52
N LEU A 78 -9.58 8.06 14.13
CA LEU A 78 -10.74 7.23 13.80
C LEU A 78 -11.19 7.42 12.35
N ALA A 79 -11.18 8.66 11.84
CA ALA A 79 -11.52 8.95 10.45
C ALA A 79 -10.55 8.28 9.46
N ILE A 80 -9.23 8.35 9.73
CA ILE A 80 -8.22 7.69 8.90
C ILE A 80 -8.43 6.16 8.93
N GLN A 81 -8.65 5.58 10.10
CA GLN A 81 -8.91 4.14 10.25
C GLN A 81 -10.13 3.68 9.47
N GLN A 82 -11.20 4.48 9.44
CA GLN A 82 -12.39 4.18 8.67
C GLN A 82 -12.11 4.17 7.16
N ILE A 83 -11.36 5.17 6.66
CA ILE A 83 -10.95 5.23 5.25
C ILE A 83 -10.05 4.04 4.89
N GLN A 84 -9.09 3.69 5.74
CA GLN A 84 -8.22 2.52 5.54
C GLN A 84 -9.03 1.21 5.46
N LYS A 85 -10.07 1.07 6.28
CA LYS A 85 -10.97 -0.09 6.27
C LYS A 85 -11.83 -0.17 5.00
N GLU A 86 -12.23 0.97 4.45
CA GLU A 86 -13.05 1.03 3.22
C GLU A 86 -12.24 0.81 1.95
N HIS A 87 -10.95 1.11 1.98
CA HIS A 87 -10.06 1.05 0.81
C HIS A 87 -8.86 0.13 1.07
N GLY A 88 -8.99 -1.15 0.72
CA GLY A 88 -7.96 -2.17 0.99
C GLY A 88 -6.57 -1.91 0.38
N VAL A 89 -6.46 -1.03 -0.63
CA VAL A 89 -5.15 -0.56 -1.12
C VAL A 89 -4.34 0.17 -0.05
N LEU A 90 -5.00 0.86 0.88
CA LEU A 90 -4.35 1.60 1.98
C LEU A 90 -3.90 0.68 3.12
N SER A 91 -4.38 -0.56 3.15
CA SER A 91 -3.94 -1.62 4.05
C SER A 91 -3.07 -2.66 3.34
N SER A 92 -2.45 -2.30 2.22
CA SER A 92 -1.69 -3.25 1.41
C SER A 92 -0.17 -3.21 1.66
N THR A 93 0.48 -4.38 1.57
CA THR A 93 1.95 -4.50 1.50
C THR A 93 2.37 -5.31 0.27
N LEU A 94 3.67 -5.31 -0.04
CA LEU A 94 4.25 -6.13 -1.09
C LEU A 94 4.97 -7.34 -0.50
N ILE A 95 4.92 -8.48 -1.20
CA ILE A 95 5.70 -9.67 -0.87
C ILE A 95 6.29 -10.28 -2.14
N GLU A 96 7.58 -10.60 -2.10
CA GLU A 96 8.25 -11.31 -3.18
C GLU A 96 7.89 -12.80 -3.17
N SER A 97 7.78 -13.40 -4.35
CA SER A 97 7.69 -14.83 -4.54
C SER A 97 8.99 -15.36 -5.15
N ASN A 98 9.48 -16.46 -4.59
CA ASN A 98 10.66 -17.16 -5.10
C ASN A 98 10.29 -18.36 -6.00
N VAL A 99 9.01 -18.47 -6.39
CA VAL A 99 8.51 -19.60 -7.19
C VAL A 99 8.62 -19.27 -8.68
N PRO A 100 9.36 -20.05 -9.50
CA PRO A 100 9.66 -19.71 -10.90
C PRO A 100 8.46 -19.54 -11.81
N TYR A 101 7.33 -20.17 -11.48
CA TYR A 101 6.09 -20.15 -12.26
C TYR A 101 5.03 -19.18 -11.70
N ALA A 102 5.35 -18.45 -10.63
CA ALA A 102 4.50 -17.44 -10.03
C ALA A 102 4.93 -16.02 -10.44
N ASN A 103 4.12 -15.01 -10.11
CA ASN A 103 4.55 -13.62 -10.28
C ASN A 103 5.69 -13.30 -9.30
N LEU A 104 6.64 -12.46 -9.72
CA LEU A 104 7.78 -12.03 -8.89
C LEU A 104 7.36 -11.42 -7.56
N VAL A 105 6.27 -10.65 -7.57
CA VAL A 105 5.79 -9.90 -6.41
C VAL A 105 4.28 -9.85 -6.42
N TYR A 106 3.69 -9.92 -5.24
CA TYR A 106 2.25 -9.82 -5.00
C TYR A 106 1.94 -8.66 -4.06
N ARG A 107 0.76 -8.08 -4.22
CA ARG A 107 0.16 -7.17 -3.25
C ARG A 107 -0.71 -7.96 -2.29
N LEU A 108 -0.41 -7.86 -1.00
CA LEU A 108 -1.21 -8.43 0.09
C LEU A 108 -2.12 -7.35 0.63
N GLU A 109 -3.41 -7.63 0.74
CA GLU A 109 -4.37 -6.74 1.40
C GLU A 109 -4.65 -7.25 2.81
N HIS A 110 -4.29 -6.47 3.84
CA HIS A 110 -4.44 -6.88 5.24
C HIS A 110 -5.82 -6.58 5.79
N ASN A 111 -6.29 -7.43 6.71
CA ASN A 111 -7.55 -7.25 7.45
C ASN A 111 -7.55 -5.95 8.28
N SER A 112 -6.37 -5.57 8.77
CA SER A 112 -6.15 -4.35 9.54
C SER A 112 -4.68 -3.95 9.45
N VAL A 113 -4.42 -2.65 9.34
CA VAL A 113 -3.09 -2.07 9.49
C VAL A 113 -3.13 -1.01 10.57
N GLU A 114 -2.00 -0.83 11.26
CA GLU A 114 -1.86 0.25 12.21
C GLU A 114 -1.81 1.61 11.47
N THR A 115 -2.60 2.57 11.95
CA THR A 115 -2.54 3.94 11.46
C THR A 115 -1.29 4.62 12.02
N ASN A 116 -0.30 4.84 11.16
CA ASN A 116 0.85 5.66 11.51
C ASN A 116 0.47 7.15 11.46
N LEU A 117 0.11 7.70 12.62
CA LEU A 117 -0.24 9.12 12.79
C LEU A 117 0.73 9.75 13.79
N GLU A 118 1.42 10.80 13.35
CA GLU A 118 2.27 11.62 14.20
C GLU A 118 1.58 12.95 14.50
N TYR A 119 1.54 13.32 15.79
CA TYR A 119 1.05 14.62 16.25
C TYR A 119 2.20 15.46 16.80
N VAL A 120 2.35 16.67 16.25
CA VAL A 120 3.39 17.62 16.64
C VAL A 120 2.74 18.94 17.08
N ASP A 121 2.98 19.36 18.32
CA ASP A 121 2.44 20.61 18.87
C ASP A 121 3.46 21.76 18.79
N PHE A 122 3.14 22.75 17.95
CA PHE A 122 3.92 23.98 17.78
C PHE A 122 3.40 25.16 18.62
N SER A 123 2.40 24.98 19.49
CA SER A 123 1.74 26.04 20.26
C SER A 123 2.73 26.92 21.05
N ASN A 124 3.81 26.32 21.56
CA ASN A 124 4.83 27.01 22.36
C ASN A 124 5.94 27.68 21.54
N GLN A 125 6.04 27.40 20.23
CA GLN A 125 7.19 27.83 19.41
C GLN A 125 6.94 29.14 18.64
N ARG A 126 5.69 29.64 18.58
CA ARG A 126 5.28 30.86 17.84
C ARG A 126 5.90 30.94 16.43
N LEU A 127 5.81 29.84 15.68
CA LEU A 127 6.33 29.77 14.31
C LEU A 127 5.60 30.76 13.39
N SER A 128 6.35 31.45 12.52
CA SER A 128 5.78 32.19 11.40
C SER A 128 5.17 31.23 10.37
N THR A 129 4.31 31.75 9.49
CA THR A 129 3.73 30.96 8.39
C THR A 129 4.81 30.32 7.49
N GLU A 130 5.92 31.04 7.25
CA GLU A 130 7.06 30.55 6.47
C GLU A 130 7.79 29.39 7.17
N GLN A 131 7.95 29.49 8.50
CA GLN A 131 8.57 28.40 9.29
C GLN A 131 7.69 27.15 9.30
N GLN A 132 6.38 27.32 9.35
CA GLN A 132 5.42 26.20 9.25
C GLN A 132 5.48 25.54 7.86
N ASP A 133 5.53 26.32 6.78
CA ASP A 133 5.66 25.79 5.41
C ASP A 133 7.01 25.08 5.19
N SER A 134 8.11 25.61 5.75
CA SER A 134 9.44 24.98 5.63
C SER A 134 9.43 23.61 6.31
N TRP A 135 8.90 23.53 7.53
CA TRP A 135 8.81 22.26 8.25
C TRP A 135 8.00 21.21 7.49
N LEU A 136 6.86 21.61 6.90
CA LEU A 136 6.02 20.71 6.11
C LEU A 136 6.67 20.19 4.81
N ARG A 137 7.71 20.86 4.31
CA ARG A 137 8.46 20.41 3.12
C ARG A 137 9.63 19.49 3.47
N GLU A 138 10.09 19.56 4.71
CA GLU A 138 11.21 18.77 5.23
C GLU A 138 10.74 17.44 5.85
N CYS A 139 9.44 17.30 6.12
CA CYS A 139 8.77 16.05 6.49
C CYS A 139 8.38 15.25 5.23
#